data_AF-A0AAD7L9Y6-F1
#
_entry.id   AF-A0AAD7L9Y6-F1
#
_cell.length_a   1.000
_cell.length_b   1.000
_cell.length_c   1.000
_cell.angle_alpha   90.00
_cell.angle_beta   90.00
_cell.angle_gamma   90.00
#
_symmetry.space_group_name_H-M   'P 1'
#
loop_
_entity.id
_entity.type
_entity.pdbx_description
1 polymer ?
#
loop_
_entity_poly.entity_id
_entity_poly.type
_entity_poly.pdbx_seq_one_letter_code
_entity_poly.pdbx_strand_id
1 'polypeptide(L)'
;MKVPDLLSGGRLLAFPVVLLHCLLRKLHGDCTLCCYFSVEPEILLDGDHPIERTLVVFYYLAEKVWAEVFYYLAENKVVFEGILLKPSMVTPGDEHKEKASPGTIAKYTLTMLKRRVPPADSGIMFLSGGQSEVEATLNRNAMNQCPSPWHVSFSCACALQNTVLKTWQGRPENLEAAQSHY
;
A
#
# COMPACT_ATOMS: atom_id res chain seq x y z
N MET A 1 -23.39 -8.24 16.15
CA MET A 1 -22.05 -7.81 16.58
C MET A 1 -21.89 -6.36 16.17
N LYS A 2 -21.71 -5.42 17.10
CA LYS A 2 -21.65 -3.99 16.77
C LYS A 2 -20.21 -3.65 16.36
N VAL A 3 -20.07 -2.81 15.34
CA VAL A 3 -18.81 -2.35 14.72
C VAL A 3 -17.74 -1.82 15.71
N PRO A 4 -18.05 -1.26 16.90
CA PRO A 4 -17.03 -0.85 17.87
C PRO A 4 -16.16 -2.00 18.40
N ASP A 5 -16.67 -3.23 18.40
CA ASP A 5 -15.93 -4.40 18.91
C ASP A 5 -14.83 -4.88 17.94
N LEU A 6 -14.75 -4.31 16.72
CA LEU A 6 -13.68 -4.59 15.75
C LEU A 6 -12.35 -3.87 16.07
N LEU A 7 -12.40 -2.85 16.92
CA LEU A 7 -11.30 -1.90 17.13
C LEU A 7 -10.56 -2.13 18.46
N SER A 8 -11.00 -3.09 19.28
CA SER A 8 -10.45 -3.32 20.62
C SER A 8 -9.16 -4.16 20.66
N GLY A 9 -8.73 -4.75 19.53
CA GLY A 9 -7.62 -5.71 19.47
C GLY A 9 -6.35 -5.26 18.73
N GLY A 10 -6.35 -4.12 18.03
CA GLY A 10 -5.20 -3.71 17.21
C GLY A 10 -5.14 -2.20 17.08
N ARG A 11 -3.96 -1.63 17.30
CA ARG A 11 -3.71 -0.19 17.14
C ARG A 11 -3.87 0.21 15.68
N LEU A 12 -5.08 0.62 15.30
CA LEU A 12 -5.34 1.15 13.96
C LEU A 12 -4.87 2.62 13.89
N LEU A 13 -3.65 2.85 13.41
CA LEU A 13 -3.08 4.18 13.16
C LEU A 13 -3.68 4.81 11.88
N ALA A 14 -5.00 4.99 11.82
CA ALA A 14 -5.65 5.47 10.59
C ALA A 14 -5.79 7.00 10.49
N PHE A 15 -5.62 7.77 11.58
CA PHE A 15 -6.04 9.17 11.61
C PHE A 15 -4.94 10.27 11.66
N PRO A 16 -3.74 10.08 12.24
CA PRO A 16 -2.75 11.17 12.25
C PRO A 16 -1.70 11.15 11.13
N VAL A 17 -1.37 9.98 10.54
CA VAL A 17 -0.17 9.85 9.70
C VAL A 17 -0.42 10.31 8.26
N VAL A 18 -1.60 10.03 7.70
CA VAL A 18 -1.95 10.37 6.31
C VAL A 18 -1.95 11.88 6.08
N LEU A 19 -2.48 12.67 7.02
CA LEU A 19 -2.55 14.13 6.89
C LEU A 19 -1.21 14.82 7.18
N LEU A 20 -0.38 14.26 8.05
CA LEU A 20 0.87 14.90 8.50
C LEU A 20 1.93 14.93 7.39
N HIS A 21 2.06 13.85 6.61
CA HIS A 21 2.98 13.85 5.46
C HIS A 21 2.49 14.76 4.31
N CYS A 22 1.16 14.88 4.15
CA CYS A 22 0.50 15.74 3.17
C CYS A 22 0.73 17.24 3.45
N LEU A 23 0.65 17.67 4.71
CA LEU A 23 0.76 19.07 5.12
C LEU A 23 2.22 19.55 5.22
N LEU A 24 3.13 18.71 5.68
CA LEU A 24 4.54 19.09 5.88
C LEU A 24 5.23 19.52 4.56
N ARG A 25 4.86 18.93 3.41
CA ARG A 25 5.45 19.31 2.11
C ARG A 25 4.85 20.58 1.50
N LYS A 26 3.63 20.96 1.88
CA LYS A 26 3.01 22.23 1.45
C LYS A 26 3.62 23.44 2.18
N LEU A 27 4.12 23.23 3.41
CA LEU A 27 4.73 24.27 4.24
C LEU A 27 6.13 24.71 3.78
N HIS A 28 6.82 23.91 2.95
CA HIS A 28 8.22 24.18 2.60
C HIS A 28 8.44 24.91 1.26
N GLY A 29 7.41 25.25 0.49
CA GLY A 29 7.50 26.13 -0.68
C GLY A 29 8.34 25.67 -1.88
N ASP A 30 9.22 24.68 -1.70
CA ASP A 30 10.26 24.27 -2.65
C ASP A 30 10.10 22.81 -3.07
N CYS A 31 9.04 22.49 -3.81
CA CYS A 31 8.98 21.20 -4.51
C CYS A 31 8.52 21.35 -5.95
N THR A 32 9.33 22.03 -6.74
CA THR A 32 9.29 21.92 -8.22
C THR A 32 9.89 20.58 -8.70
N LEU A 33 10.48 19.77 -7.80
CA LEU A 33 11.14 18.50 -8.13
C LEU A 33 10.39 17.23 -7.68
N CYS A 34 9.46 17.32 -6.72
CA CYS A 34 8.55 16.21 -6.39
C CYS A 34 7.25 16.38 -7.17
N CYS A 35 7.26 16.04 -8.46
CA CYS A 35 6.08 16.14 -9.32
C CYS A 35 4.90 15.22 -8.91
N TYR A 36 5.10 14.34 -7.92
CA TYR A 36 4.08 13.40 -7.46
C TYR A 36 3.87 13.47 -5.94
N PHE A 37 2.60 13.53 -5.57
CA PHE A 37 2.10 13.54 -4.21
C PHE A 37 1.73 12.11 -3.80
N SER A 38 2.40 11.59 -2.78
CA SER A 38 2.17 10.22 -2.32
C SER A 38 1.17 10.18 -1.16
N VAL A 39 0.16 9.32 -1.26
CA VAL A 39 -0.85 9.10 -0.22
C VAL A 39 -0.77 7.65 0.24
N GLU A 40 -0.50 7.42 1.52
CA GLU A 40 -0.24 6.07 2.06
C GLU A 40 -1.32 5.66 3.07
N PRO A 41 -2.51 5.23 2.63
CA PRO A 41 -3.55 4.80 3.54
C PRO A 41 -3.35 3.32 3.89
N GLU A 42 -2.26 3.03 4.59
CA GLU A 42 -1.85 1.68 4.97
C GLU A 42 -2.84 1.04 5.96
N ILE A 43 -3.10 -0.25 5.75
CA ILE A 43 -3.86 -1.08 6.68
C ILE A 43 -2.91 -2.15 7.20
N LEU A 44 -2.72 -2.18 8.53
CA LEU A 44 -1.91 -3.19 9.21
C LEU A 44 -2.63 -4.54 9.17
N LEU A 45 -1.88 -5.59 8.89
CA LEU A 45 -2.36 -6.96 8.69
C LEU A 45 -2.04 -7.88 9.88
N ASP A 46 -1.83 -7.28 11.05
CA ASP A 46 -1.43 -8.00 12.27
C ASP A 46 -2.53 -9.00 12.71
N GLY A 47 -2.10 -10.23 13.03
CA GLY A 47 -2.91 -11.26 13.67
C GLY A 47 -3.32 -12.42 12.75
N ASP A 48 -4.06 -13.37 13.34
CA ASP A 48 -4.56 -14.57 12.68
C ASP A 48 -5.99 -14.37 12.17
N HIS A 49 -6.11 -13.93 10.92
CA HIS A 49 -7.42 -13.76 10.28
C HIS A 49 -7.41 -14.13 8.78
N PRO A 50 -8.50 -14.74 8.28
CA PRO A 50 -8.61 -15.09 6.88
C PRO A 50 -8.80 -13.85 6.00
N ILE A 51 -8.55 -14.00 4.69
CA ILE A 51 -8.60 -12.89 3.73
C ILE A 51 -9.99 -12.22 3.64
N GLU A 52 -11.07 -12.97 3.87
CA GLU A 52 -12.44 -12.44 3.90
C GLU A 52 -12.60 -11.39 5.00
N ARG A 53 -11.94 -11.60 6.14
CA ARG A 53 -11.95 -10.63 7.24
C ARG A 53 -11.20 -9.37 6.85
N THR A 54 -10.01 -9.53 6.26
CA THR A 54 -9.23 -8.40 5.73
C THR A 54 -10.05 -7.60 4.72
N LEU A 55 -10.73 -8.28 3.78
CA LEU A 55 -11.55 -7.64 2.77
C LEU A 55 -12.67 -6.78 3.37
N VAL A 56 -13.35 -7.27 4.42
CA VAL A 56 -14.39 -6.50 5.13
C VAL A 56 -13.80 -5.24 5.77
N VAL A 57 -12.65 -5.37 6.44
CA VAL A 57 -11.96 -4.22 7.06
C VAL A 57 -11.54 -3.20 6.02
N PHE A 58 -10.98 -3.66 4.89
CA PHE A 58 -10.60 -2.79 3.78
C PHE A 58 -11.81 -2.06 3.21
N TYR A 59 -12.96 -2.72 3.01
CA TYR A 59 -14.16 -2.03 2.55
C TYR A 59 -14.62 -0.95 3.52
N TYR A 60 -14.61 -1.24 4.82
CA TYR A 60 -14.98 -0.27 5.84
C TYR A 60 -14.05 0.95 5.84
N LEU A 61 -12.73 0.72 5.79
CA LEU A 61 -11.74 1.79 5.79
C LEU A 61 -11.75 2.59 4.48
N ALA A 62 -11.97 1.92 3.35
CA ALA A 62 -12.10 2.61 2.08
C ALA A 62 -13.37 3.48 2.02
N GLU A 63 -14.46 3.07 2.70
CA GLU A 63 -15.68 3.88 2.81
C GLU A 63 -15.53 5.06 3.78
N LYS A 64 -14.89 4.87 4.93
CA LYS A 64 -14.83 5.91 5.98
C LYS A 64 -13.60 6.79 5.89
N VAL A 65 -12.43 6.18 5.75
CA VAL A 65 -11.14 6.88 5.81
C VAL A 65 -10.74 7.38 4.42
N TRP A 66 -10.72 6.50 3.42
CA TRP A 66 -10.23 6.91 2.10
C TRP A 66 -11.15 7.93 1.43
N ALA A 67 -12.46 7.83 1.66
CA ALA A 67 -13.42 8.83 1.19
C ALA A 67 -13.10 10.22 1.76
N GLU A 68 -12.80 10.32 3.05
CA GLU A 68 -12.38 11.58 3.68
C GLU A 68 -11.03 12.07 3.14
N VAL A 69 -10.08 11.17 2.92
CA VAL A 69 -8.77 11.50 2.32
C VAL A 69 -8.97 12.14 0.94
N PHE A 70 -9.70 11.49 0.03
CA PHE A 70 -9.98 12.05 -1.30
C PHE A 70 -10.81 13.33 -1.24
N TYR A 71 -11.75 13.44 -0.29
CA TYR A 71 -12.48 14.69 -0.05
C TYR A 71 -11.53 15.84 0.32
N TYR A 72 -10.66 15.66 1.30
CA TYR A 72 -9.72 16.71 1.71
C TYR A 72 -8.68 17.04 0.64
N LEU A 73 -8.28 16.07 -0.19
CA LEU A 73 -7.40 16.31 -1.34
C LEU A 73 -8.09 17.21 -2.38
N ALA A 74 -9.36 16.93 -2.68
CA ALA A 74 -10.16 17.76 -3.57
C ALA A 74 -10.37 19.18 -3.01
N GLU A 75 -10.75 19.31 -1.73
CA GLU A 75 -10.92 20.61 -1.06
C GLU A 75 -9.64 21.44 -1.07
N ASN A 76 -8.47 20.77 -1.00
CA ASN A 76 -7.16 21.42 -1.08
C ASN A 76 -6.66 21.66 -2.51
N LYS A 77 -7.51 21.39 -3.52
CA LYS A 77 -7.22 21.55 -4.95
C LYS A 77 -6.01 20.75 -5.42
N VAL A 78 -5.81 19.56 -4.83
CA VAL A 78 -4.79 18.62 -5.29
C VAL A 78 -5.27 18.00 -6.61
N VAL A 79 -4.41 18.04 -7.62
CA VAL A 79 -4.65 17.43 -8.94
C VAL A 79 -4.42 15.92 -8.81
N PHE A 80 -5.44 15.11 -9.10
CA PHE A 80 -5.38 13.64 -8.87
C PHE A 80 -4.40 12.94 -9.81
N GLU A 81 -4.17 13.50 -11.00
CA GLU A 81 -3.16 13.07 -11.96
C GLU A 81 -1.72 13.25 -11.45
N GLY A 82 -1.55 14.02 -10.38
CA GLY A 82 -0.29 14.15 -9.65
C GLY A 82 -0.20 13.28 -8.40
N ILE A 83 -1.19 12.42 -8.13
CA ILE A 83 -1.22 11.57 -6.92
C ILE A 83 -0.74 10.16 -7.26
N LEU A 84 0.07 9.60 -6.35
CA LEU A 84 0.39 8.19 -6.28
C LEU A 84 -0.18 7.61 -4.98
N LEU A 85 -1.07 6.61 -5.09
CA LEU A 85 -1.61 5.92 -3.93
C LEU A 85 -0.72 4.73 -3.54
N LYS A 86 -0.38 4.61 -2.26
CA LYS A 86 0.42 3.50 -1.72
C LYS A 86 -0.35 2.70 -0.67
N PRO A 87 -1.34 1.89 -1.08
CA PRO A 87 -2.10 1.08 -0.15
C PRO A 87 -1.39 -0.26 0.13
N SER A 88 -1.85 -0.95 1.18
CA SER A 88 -1.60 -2.38 1.38
C SER A 88 -2.39 -3.23 0.39
N MET A 89 -1.92 -4.45 0.09
CA MET A 89 -2.73 -5.45 -0.62
C MET A 89 -3.73 -6.12 0.32
N VAL A 90 -4.83 -6.64 -0.22
CA VAL A 90 -5.77 -7.47 0.54
C VAL A 90 -5.21 -8.88 0.65
N THR A 91 -4.55 -9.18 1.75
CA THR A 91 -4.00 -10.50 2.07
C THR A 91 -4.59 -11.06 3.37
N PRO A 92 -4.46 -12.36 3.66
CA PRO A 92 -4.67 -12.85 5.01
C PRO A 92 -3.76 -12.13 6.02
N GLY A 93 -4.11 -12.22 7.31
CA GLY A 93 -3.27 -11.67 8.37
C GLY A 93 -1.91 -12.36 8.44
N ASP A 94 -0.93 -11.68 9.01
CA ASP A 94 0.47 -12.10 8.99
C ASP A 94 0.69 -13.45 9.70
N GLU A 95 -0.09 -13.73 10.75
CA GLU A 95 -0.04 -14.97 11.52
C GLU A 95 -0.97 -16.06 10.94
N HIS A 96 -1.74 -15.75 9.90
CA HIS A 96 -2.68 -16.69 9.30
C HIS A 96 -1.96 -17.79 8.53
N LYS A 97 -2.25 -19.05 8.86
CA LYS A 97 -1.57 -20.23 8.31
C LYS A 97 -1.80 -20.43 6.82
N GLU A 98 -3.00 -20.14 6.34
CA GLU A 98 -3.38 -20.32 4.94
C GLU A 98 -3.07 -19.05 4.14
N LYS A 99 -2.16 -19.16 3.18
CA LYS A 99 -1.91 -18.05 2.24
C LYS A 99 -2.95 -18.07 1.13
N ALA A 100 -3.44 -16.88 0.76
CA ALA A 100 -4.35 -16.72 -0.36
C ALA A 100 -3.60 -16.81 -1.69
N SER A 101 -4.27 -17.28 -2.73
CA SER A 101 -3.67 -17.32 -4.08
C SER A 101 -3.46 -15.90 -4.63
N PRO A 102 -2.43 -15.66 -5.47
CA PRO A 102 -2.22 -14.36 -6.11
C PRO A 102 -3.42 -13.86 -6.90
N GLY A 103 -4.17 -14.75 -7.55
CA GLY A 103 -5.39 -14.41 -8.28
C GLY A 103 -6.51 -13.90 -7.35
N THR A 104 -6.68 -14.51 -6.17
CA THR A 104 -7.64 -14.05 -5.17
C THR A 104 -7.26 -12.68 -4.63
N ILE A 105 -5.99 -12.49 -4.26
CA ILE A 105 -5.46 -11.22 -3.76
C ILE A 105 -5.65 -10.12 -4.80
N ALA A 106 -5.29 -10.39 -6.06
CA ALA A 106 -5.45 -9.45 -7.16
C ALA A 106 -6.92 -9.05 -7.37
N LYS A 107 -7.82 -10.04 -7.41
CA LYS A 107 -9.26 -9.81 -7.58
C LYS A 107 -9.83 -8.93 -6.47
N TYR A 108 -9.56 -9.27 -5.21
CA TYR A 108 -10.09 -8.55 -4.06
C TYR A 108 -9.52 -7.13 -3.96
N THR A 109 -8.22 -6.99 -4.14
CA THR A 109 -7.53 -5.70 -4.09
C THR A 109 -8.03 -4.76 -5.19
N LEU A 110 -8.02 -5.19 -6.45
CA LEU A 110 -8.49 -4.37 -7.56
C LEU A 110 -9.99 -4.03 -7.46
N THR A 111 -10.81 -4.97 -6.99
CA THR A 111 -12.26 -4.71 -6.79
C THR A 111 -12.47 -3.62 -5.75
N MET A 112 -11.71 -3.64 -4.65
CA MET A 112 -11.79 -2.62 -3.61
C MET A 112 -11.33 -1.25 -4.14
N LEU A 113 -10.18 -1.19 -4.84
CA LEU A 113 -9.67 0.05 -5.44
C LEU A 113 -10.69 0.68 -6.40
N LYS A 114 -11.30 -0.12 -7.29
CA LYS A 114 -12.34 0.30 -8.24
C LYS A 114 -13.55 0.97 -7.61
N ARG A 115 -13.81 0.77 -6.31
CA ARG A 115 -14.94 1.39 -5.63
C ARG A 115 -14.64 2.77 -5.06
N ARG A 116 -13.38 3.11 -4.80
CA ARG A 116 -13.02 4.29 -3.99
C ARG A 116 -11.91 5.15 -4.58
N VAL A 117 -11.06 4.60 -5.42
CA VAL A 117 -9.98 5.35 -6.07
C VAL A 117 -10.51 5.91 -7.39
N PRO A 118 -10.28 7.20 -7.69
CA PRO A 118 -10.61 7.78 -9.00
C PRO A 118 -9.68 7.26 -10.10
N PRO A 119 -10.16 6.99 -11.32
CA PRO A 119 -9.31 6.64 -12.47
C PRO A 119 -8.24 7.69 -12.83
N ALA A 120 -8.40 8.93 -12.39
CA ALA A 120 -7.45 10.02 -12.61
C ALA A 120 -6.16 9.88 -11.79
N ASP A 121 -6.13 9.04 -10.75
CA ASP A 121 -4.91 8.73 -10.01
C ASP A 121 -3.81 8.22 -10.96
N SER A 122 -2.58 8.73 -10.82
CA SER A 122 -1.50 8.41 -11.76
C SER A 122 -0.97 6.98 -11.64
N GLY A 123 -1.18 6.34 -10.49
CA GLY A 123 -0.73 4.97 -10.28
C GLY A 123 -0.84 4.47 -8.85
N ILE A 124 -1.02 3.16 -8.74
CA ILE A 124 -1.07 2.45 -7.46
C ILE A 124 0.28 1.79 -7.22
N MET A 125 0.92 2.17 -6.12
CA MET A 125 2.27 1.78 -5.72
C MET A 125 2.20 0.97 -4.43
N PHE A 126 1.92 -0.33 -4.53
CA PHE A 126 1.66 -1.15 -3.35
C PHE A 126 2.83 -1.19 -2.37
N LEU A 127 2.50 -1.18 -1.08
CA LEU A 127 3.42 -1.49 0.00
C LEU A 127 3.60 -3.02 0.08
N SER A 128 4.82 -3.48 0.39
CA SER A 128 5.07 -4.92 0.51
C SER A 128 4.47 -5.51 1.80
N GLY A 129 4.25 -4.71 2.85
CA GLY A 129 3.49 -5.09 4.05
C GLY A 129 3.78 -6.48 4.58
N GLY A 130 5.01 -6.74 5.06
CA GLY A 130 5.41 -8.03 5.64
C GLY A 130 5.61 -9.20 4.65
N GLN A 131 5.16 -9.08 3.40
CA GLN A 131 5.32 -10.14 2.39
C GLN A 131 6.78 -10.38 2.00
N SER A 132 7.09 -11.61 1.60
CA SER A 132 8.36 -11.91 0.93
C SER A 132 8.44 -11.26 -0.46
N GLU A 133 9.66 -11.09 -0.97
CA GLU A 133 9.92 -10.52 -2.30
C GLU A 133 9.19 -11.26 -3.42
N VAL A 134 9.17 -12.60 -3.34
CA VAL A 134 8.51 -13.47 -4.31
C VAL A 134 6.99 -13.34 -4.24
N GLU A 135 6.40 -13.35 -3.03
CA GLU A 135 4.95 -13.22 -2.85
C GLU A 135 4.44 -11.88 -3.39
N ALA A 136 5.11 -10.79 -3.01
CA ALA A 136 4.78 -9.47 -3.53
C ALA A 136 4.80 -9.49 -5.07
N THR A 137 5.90 -9.96 -5.67
CA THR A 137 6.05 -10.01 -7.13
C THR A 137 4.94 -10.81 -7.81
N LEU A 138 4.58 -11.98 -7.28
CA LEU A 138 3.50 -12.82 -7.82
C LEU A 138 2.13 -12.14 -7.72
N ASN A 139 1.83 -11.52 -6.59
CA ASN A 139 0.56 -10.80 -6.37
C ASN A 139 0.39 -9.62 -7.33
N ARG A 140 1.46 -8.84 -7.54
CA ARG A 140 1.45 -7.73 -8.49
C ARG A 140 1.39 -8.20 -9.94
N ASN A 141 2.07 -9.28 -10.28
CA ASN A 141 1.97 -9.86 -11.62
C ASN A 141 0.51 -10.27 -11.89
N ALA A 142 -0.15 -10.94 -10.95
CA ALA A 142 -1.55 -11.31 -11.06
C ALA A 142 -2.48 -10.08 -11.22
N MET A 143 -2.19 -8.97 -10.53
CA MET A 143 -2.93 -7.72 -10.71
C MET A 143 -2.74 -7.09 -12.09
N ASN A 144 -1.51 -7.07 -12.63
CA ASN A 144 -1.24 -6.50 -13.95
C ASN A 144 -1.82 -7.33 -15.11
N GLN A 145 -2.16 -8.59 -14.87
CA GLN A 145 -2.88 -9.44 -15.82
C GLN A 145 -4.38 -9.16 -15.85
N CYS A 146 -4.89 -8.35 -14.92
CA CYS A 146 -6.29 -7.96 -14.84
C CYS A 146 -6.48 -6.52 -15.35
N PRO A 147 -7.58 -6.20 -16.05
CA PRO A 147 -7.85 -4.82 -16.47
C PRO A 147 -8.02 -3.88 -15.27
N SER A 148 -7.17 -2.86 -15.18
CA SER A 148 -7.26 -1.75 -14.24
C SER A 148 -7.11 -0.41 -14.97
N PRO A 149 -7.79 0.66 -14.52
CA PRO A 149 -7.59 2.00 -15.08
C PRO A 149 -6.25 2.61 -14.66
N TRP A 150 -5.63 2.08 -13.60
CA TRP A 150 -4.35 2.55 -13.07
C TRP A 150 -3.19 1.67 -13.51
N HIS A 151 -2.02 2.28 -13.61
CA HIS A 151 -0.76 1.57 -13.62
C HIS A 151 -0.49 0.98 -12.22
N VAL A 152 -0.27 -0.32 -12.14
CA VAL A 152 -0.01 -1.03 -10.88
C VAL A 152 1.47 -1.40 -10.78
N SER A 153 2.14 -0.81 -9.80
CA SER A 153 3.55 -1.05 -9.51
C SER A 153 3.80 -1.12 -8.00
N PHE A 154 5.07 -1.10 -7.62
CA PHE A 154 5.53 -1.27 -6.26
C PHE A 154 6.30 -0.08 -5.75
N SER A 155 6.08 0.22 -4.46
CA SER A 155 7.02 0.96 -3.65
C SER A 155 7.66 0.02 -2.64
N CYS A 156 8.43 -0.95 -3.14
CA CYS A 156 9.07 -1.97 -2.33
C CYS A 156 10.41 -1.48 -1.78
N ALA A 157 10.44 -0.96 -0.55
CA ALA A 157 11.70 -0.73 0.16
C ALA A 157 12.27 -2.06 0.67
N CYS A 158 11.57 -2.70 1.61
CA CYS A 158 12.05 -3.94 2.24
C CYS A 158 12.21 -5.10 1.23
N ALA A 159 11.26 -5.28 0.32
CA ALA A 159 11.32 -6.41 -0.62
C ALA A 159 12.50 -6.32 -1.61
N LEU A 160 12.90 -5.13 -2.07
CA LEU A 160 14.06 -4.98 -2.97
C LEU A 160 15.40 -4.91 -2.22
N GLN A 161 15.39 -4.43 -0.98
CA GLN A 161 16.64 -4.20 -0.23
C GLN A 161 17.03 -5.37 0.66
N ASN A 162 16.12 -6.27 1.05
CA ASN A 162 16.43 -7.34 2.01
C ASN A 162 17.56 -8.25 1.51
N THR A 163 17.53 -8.65 0.25
CA THR A 163 18.57 -9.51 -0.34
C THR A 163 19.89 -8.75 -0.48
N VAL A 164 19.84 -7.52 -0.98
CA VAL A 164 21.00 -6.62 -1.11
C VAL A 164 21.68 -6.37 0.24
N LEU A 165 20.92 -6.07 1.29
CA LEU A 165 21.42 -5.81 2.64
C LEU A 165 22.07 -7.06 3.26
N LYS A 166 21.46 -8.24 3.06
CA LYS A 166 22.01 -9.52 3.53
C LYS A 166 23.33 -9.88 2.84
N THR A 167 23.45 -9.59 1.54
CA THR A 167 24.68 -9.82 0.77
C THR A 167 25.76 -8.79 1.12
N TRP A 168 25.38 -7.52 1.25
CA TRP A 168 26.32 -6.44 1.53
C TRP A 168 26.96 -6.54 2.93
N GLN A 169 26.16 -6.81 3.96
CA GLN A 169 26.60 -6.89 5.37
C GLN A 169 27.38 -5.65 5.88
N GLY A 170 27.25 -4.50 5.20
CA GLY A 170 28.02 -3.29 5.48
C GLY A 170 29.51 -3.38 5.10
N ARG A 171 29.92 -4.40 4.33
CA ARG A 171 31.32 -4.62 3.95
C ARG A 171 31.59 -4.05 2.55
N PRO A 172 32.61 -3.19 2.37
CA PRO A 172 32.96 -2.63 1.07
C PRO A 172 33.30 -3.71 0.03
N GLU A 173 33.88 -4.82 0.47
CA GLU A 173 34.26 -5.97 -0.35
C GLU A 173 33.06 -6.63 -1.05
N ASN A 174 31.86 -6.53 -0.48
CA ASN A 174 30.64 -7.16 -1.00
C ASN A 174 29.83 -6.23 -1.90
N LEU A 175 30.35 -5.04 -2.24
CA LEU A 175 29.58 -4.01 -2.95
C LEU A 175 29.13 -4.46 -4.34
N GLU A 176 30.02 -5.03 -5.15
CA GLU A 176 29.66 -5.55 -6.49
C GLU A 176 28.67 -6.72 -6.41
N ALA A 177 28.89 -7.64 -5.46
CA ALA A 177 28.00 -8.77 -5.25
C ALA A 177 26.59 -8.30 -4.84
N ALA A 178 26.50 -7.34 -3.92
CA ALA A 178 25.23 -6.76 -3.49
C ALA A 178 24.52 -6.00 -4.62
N GLN A 179 25.25 -5.25 -5.45
CA GLN A 179 24.70 -4.55 -6.61
C GLN A 179 24.16 -5.50 -7.67
N SER A 180 24.74 -6.69 -7.85
CA SER A 180 24.23 -7.69 -8.79
C SER A 180 22.86 -8.27 -8.41
N HIS A 181 22.44 -8.08 -7.16
CA HIS A 181 21.13 -8.52 -6.65
C HIS A 181 20.08 -7.40 -6.58
N TYR A 182 20.43 -6.17 -6.97
CA TYR A 182 19.51 -5.03 -7.07
C TYR A 182 18.93 -4.92 -8.48
#